data_AF-A0A0R2X1D2-F1
#
_entry.id   AF-A0A0R2X1D2-F1
#
_cell.length_a   1.000
_cell.length_b   1.000
_cell.length_c   1.000
_cell.angle_alpha   90.00
_cell.angle_beta   90.00
_cell.angle_gamma   90.00
#
_symmetry.space_group_name_H-M   'P 1'
#
loop_
_entity.id
_entity.type
_entity.pdbx_description
1 polymer ?
#
loop_
_entity_poly.entity_id
_entity_poly.type
_entity_poly.pdbx_seq_one_letter_code
_entity_poly.pdbx_strand_id
1 'polypeptide(L)' 'MVNISAGKYIIDGPLRLENDVNFHIEEGAGLLFRIRYERYMPQVLTHYENADLYNYSSLMYVYQKRNADTTG' A
#
# COMPACT_ATOMS: atom_id res chain seq x y z
N MET A 1 10.30 8.29 -9.10
CA MET A 1 9.40 9.08 -8.24
C MET A 1 8.01 9.04 -8.83
N VAL A 2 7.01 8.69 -8.03
CA VAL A 2 5.58 8.74 -8.35
C VAL A 2 4.99 9.84 -7.48
N ASN A 3 4.36 10.83 -8.10
CA ASN A 3 3.83 11.99 -7.41
C ASN A 3 2.30 11.96 -7.41
N ILE A 4 1.69 12.13 -6.23
CA ILE A 4 0.25 12.16 -6.05
C ILE A 4 -0.15 13.59 -5.72
N SER A 5 -0.68 14.29 -6.73
CA SER A 5 -1.11 15.68 -6.58
C SER A 5 -2.37 15.80 -5.73
N ALA A 6 -2.63 17.01 -5.23
CA ALA A 6 -3.83 17.32 -4.46
C ALA A 6 -5.12 16.73 -5.08
N GLY A 7 -5.93 16.07 -4.25
CA GLY A 7 -7.11 15.33 -4.69
C GLY A 7 -7.41 14.09 -3.86
N LYS A 8 -8.60 13.51 -4.05
CA LYS A 8 -9.02 12.27 -3.39
C LYS A 8 -9.00 11.10 -4.37
N TYR A 9 -8.15 10.13 -4.12
CA TYR A 9 -7.97 8.96 -4.99
C TYR A 9 -8.55 7.72 -4.32
N ILE A 10 -9.50 7.07 -4.99
CA ILE A 10 -10.09 5.83 -4.50
C ILE A 10 -9.18 4.67 -4.90
N ILE A 11 -8.69 3.92 -3.92
CA ILE A 11 -7.87 2.74 -4.13
C ILE A 11 -8.73 1.49 -3.86
N ASP A 12 -8.87 0.63 -4.88
CA ASP A 12 -9.71 -0.57 -4.84
C ASP A 12 -8.88 -1.85 -4.69
N GLY A 13 -8.21 -1.97 -3.54
CA GLY A 13 -7.27 -3.03 -3.18
C GLY A 13 -6.02 -2.48 -2.51
N PRO A 14 -4.97 -3.30 -2.33
CA PRO A 14 -3.71 -2.86 -1.74
C PRO A 14 -2.87 -2.04 -2.74
N LEU A 15 -2.20 -1.01 -2.25
CA LEU A 15 -1.12 -0.32 -2.96
C LEU A 15 0.20 -1.08 -2.71
N ARG A 16 0.78 -1.66 -3.76
CA ARG A 16 2.04 -2.40 -3.67
C ARG A 16 3.18 -1.54 -4.22
N LEU A 17 4.17 -1.23 -3.38
CA LEU A 17 5.37 -0.54 -3.88
C LEU A 17 6.34 -1.55 -4.49
N GLU A 18 7.06 -1.08 -5.50
CA GLU A 18 8.08 -1.84 -6.22
C GLU A 18 9.48 -1.29 -5.92
N ASN A 19 10.51 -1.94 -6.46
CA ASN A 19 11.89 -1.48 -6.29
C ASN A 19 12.09 -0.08 -6.86
N ASP A 20 12.92 0.71 -6.19
CA ASP A 20 13.37 2.03 -6.64
C ASP A 20 12.20 3.02 -6.86
N VAL A 21 11.15 2.88 -6.04
CA VAL A 21 9.97 3.76 -6.01
C VAL A 21 10.04 4.73 -4.84
N ASN A 22 10.04 6.02 -5.14
CA ASN A 22 9.66 7.06 -4.18
C ASN A 22 8.20 7.46 -4.46
N PHE A 23 7.30 7.16 -3.53
CA PHE A 23 5.87 7.48 -3.59
C PHE A 23 5.61 8.75 -2.77
N HIS A 24 5.53 9.89 -3.46
CA HIS A 24 5.38 11.22 -2.86
C HIS A 24 3.90 11.65 -2.88
N ILE A 25 3.37 12.00 -1.71
CA ILE A 25 1.97 12.40 -1.52
C ILE A 25 1.94 13.89 -1.18
N GLU A 26 1.57 14.74 -2.14
CA GLU A 26 1.57 16.19 -1.94
C GLU A 26 0.52 16.64 -0.92
N GLU A 27 0.72 17.85 -0.38
CA GLU A 27 -0.28 18.52 0.45
C GLU A 27 -1.64 18.57 -0.27
N GLY A 28 -2.70 18.17 0.44
CA GLY A 28 -4.07 18.10 -0.10
C GLY A 28 -4.38 16.82 -0.88
N ALA A 29 -3.43 15.89 -1.04
CA ALA A 29 -3.71 14.55 -1.55
C ALA A 29 -4.25 13.62 -0.47
N GLY A 30 -5.19 12.75 -0.83
CA GLY A 30 -5.78 11.75 0.05
C GLY A 30 -6.04 10.44 -0.66
N LEU A 31 -5.52 9.34 -0.09
CA LEU A 31 -5.74 7.98 -0.58
C LEU A 31 -6.87 7.33 0.22
N LEU A 32 -7.96 6.97 -0.45
CA LEU A 32 -9.17 6.39 0.14
C LEU A 32 -9.27 4.92 -0.22
N PHE A 33 -8.90 4.04 0.71
CA PHE A 33 -8.92 2.60 0.50
C PHE A 33 -10.33 2.02 0.72
N ARG A 34 -10.82 1.25 -0.26
CA ARG A 34 -12.10 0.52 -0.12
C ARG A 34 -11.96 -0.64 0.84
N ILE A 35 -12.97 -0.87 1.68
CA ILE A 35 -13.00 -1.95 2.67
C ILE A 35 -13.78 -3.14 2.11
N ARG A 36 -13.22 -3.82 1.10
CA ARG A 36 -13.78 -5.04 0.49
C ARG A 36 -12.75 -6.16 0.60
N TYR A 37 -12.98 -7.13 1.47
CA TYR A 37 -12.01 -8.16 1.82
C TYR A 37 -11.47 -8.92 0.60
N GLU A 38 -12.32 -9.15 -0.40
CA GLU A 38 -11.98 -9.87 -1.63
C GLU A 38 -10.94 -9.13 -2.47
N ARG A 39 -10.83 -7.80 -2.30
CA ARG A 39 -9.87 -6.95 -3.03
C ARG A 39 -8.47 -6.97 -2.43
N TYR A 40 -8.32 -7.56 -1.24
CA TYR A 40 -7.04 -7.75 -0.55
C TYR A 40 -6.53 -9.19 -0.65
N MET A 41 -7.14 -9.97 -1.55
CA MET A 41 -6.70 -11.29 -1.96
C MET A 41 -5.84 -11.21 -3.25
N PRO A 42 -4.97 -12.20 -3.53
CA PRO A 42 -4.67 -13.37 -2.70
C PRO A 42 -3.93 -12.99 -1.41
N GLN A 43 -3.92 -13.93 -0.46
CA GLN A 43 -3.22 -13.74 0.81
C GLN A 43 -1.73 -13.47 0.58
N VAL A 44 -1.14 -12.67 1.46
CA VAL A 44 0.29 -12.34 1.46
C VAL A 44 0.89 -12.69 2.81
N LEU A 45 2.20 -12.89 2.84
CA LEU A 45 2.92 -13.06 4.10
C LEU A 45 2.83 -11.76 4.90
N THR A 46 2.31 -11.88 6.12
CA THR A 46 2.17 -10.78 7.08
C THR A 46 2.38 -11.32 8.50
N HIS A 47 2.43 -10.39 9.45
CA HIS A 47 2.54 -10.69 10.87
C HIS A 47 1.30 -10.18 11.61
N TYR A 48 0.70 -11.03 12.44
CA TYR A 48 -0.47 -10.69 13.25
C TYR A 48 -0.37 -11.35 14.63
N GLU A 49 -0.53 -10.56 15.69
CA GLU A 49 -0.56 -11.03 17.10
C GLU A 49 0.54 -12.05 17.46
N ASN A 50 1.80 -11.76 17.10
CA ASN A 50 2.97 -12.59 17.34
C ASN A 50 3.07 -13.87 16.48
N ALA A 51 2.30 -13.97 15.41
CA ALA A 51 2.39 -15.07 14.44
C ALA A 51 2.67 -14.55 13.03
N ASP A 52 3.54 -15.26 12.30
CA ASP A 52 3.68 -15.14 10.85
C ASP A 52 2.66 -16.02 10.15
N LEU A 53 1.89 -15.45 9.22
CA LEU A 53 0.83 -16.16 8.50
C LEU A 53 0.59 -15.54 7.12
N TYR A 54 -0.13 -16.28 6.28
CA TYR A 54 -0.72 -15.75 5.07
C TYR A 54 -2.11 -15.20 5.40
N ASN A 55 -2.31 -13.91 5.18
CA ASN A 55 -3.57 -13.23 5.44
C ASN A 55 -3.86 -12.18 4.35
N TYR A 56 -5.00 -11.49 4.43
CA TYR A 56 -5.30 -10.35 3.56
C TYR A 56 -4.12 -9.36 3.49
N SER A 57 -3.90 -8.80 2.31
CA SER A 57 -2.91 -7.73 2.14
C SER A 57 -3.27 -6.51 2.99
N SER A 58 -2.24 -5.90 3.61
CA SER A 58 -2.34 -4.55 4.17
C SER A 58 -2.71 -3.51 3.09
N LEU A 59 -3.23 -2.35 3.51
CA LEU A 59 -3.60 -1.25 2.60
C LEU A 59 -2.42 -0.81 1.72
N MET A 60 -1.25 -0.65 2.34
CA MET A 60 0.03 -0.53 1.64
C MET A 60 0.88 -1.76 1.96
N TYR A 61 1.50 -2.35 0.94
CA TYR A 61 2.30 -3.55 1.10
C TYR A 61 3.63 -3.43 0.35
N VAL A 62 4.72 -3.65 1.09
CA VAL A 62 6.09 -3.65 0.57
C VAL A 62 6.78 -4.86 1.16
N TYR A 63 7.16 -5.81 0.32
CA TYR A 63 7.79 -7.04 0.76
C TYR A 63 8.88 -7.44 -0.23
N GLN A 64 10.08 -7.72 0.30
CA GLN A 64 11.28 -8.02 -0.48
C GLN A 64 11.57 -6.99 -1.58
N LYS A 65 11.35 -5.71 -1.27
CA LYS A 65 11.68 -4.58 -2.16
C LYS A 65 12.86 -3.80 -1.61
N ARG A 66 13.56 -3.12 -2.51
CA ARG A 66 14.71 -2.27 -2.21
C ARG A 66 14.41 -0.84 -2.65
N ASN A 67 14.81 0.14 -1.86
CA ASN A 67 14.66 1.58 -2.16
C ASN A 67 13.18 1.95 -2.46
N ALA A 68 12.30 1.58 -1.54
CA ALA A 68 10.87 1.88 -1.63
C ALA A 68 10.48 2.82 -0.49
N ASP A 69 10.21 4.08 -0.82
CA ASP A 69 10.00 5.17 0.13
C ASP A 69 8.61 5.78 -0.03
N THR A 70 7.99 6.19 1.07
CA THR A 70 6.80 7.04 1.08
C THR A 70 7.17 8.39 1.69
N THR A 71 6.85 9.47 0.99
CA THR A 71 7.14 10.85 1.43
C THR A 71 5.92 11.75 1.24
N GLY A 72 5.98 12.98 1.74
CA GLY A 72 4.96 14.01 1.56
C GLY A 72 5.51 15.40 1.80
#